data_AF-A0A925XKH7-F1
#
_entry.id   AF-A0A925XKH7-F1
#
_cell.length_a   1.000
_cell.length_b   1.000
_cell.length_c   1.000
_cell.angle_alpha   90.00
_cell.angle_beta   90.00
_cell.angle_gamma   90.00
#
_symmetry.space_group_name_H-M   'P 1'
#
loop_
_entity.id
_entity.type
_entity.pdbx_description
1 polymer ?
#
loop_
_entity_poly.entity_id
_entity_poly.type
_entity_poly.pdbx_seq_one_letter_code
_entity_poly.pdbx_strand_id
1 'polypeptide(L)'
;VRAILDEEAALDLAIVDLRMPGADGIDWIRSLRTSYPSLPLLVISATEDSALVRALIGCGIAGFIPKSDSPAVVLQAVRLVLAGGTYAPLRLLSDHVLGSAGDPGHAAPTMAGLTPRQREVLAQLARGFPNKRIARELGLSESTVKVHLLAIYRVLAVRNRTEAVIAAQAYLDIESKR
;
A
#
# COMPACT_ATOMS: atom_id res chain seq x y z
N VAL A 1 10.99 -13.48 9.91
CA VAL A 1 10.22 -12.29 9.46
C VAL A 1 10.80 -11.01 10.06
N ARG A 2 10.83 -10.81 11.39
CA ARG A 2 11.47 -9.60 11.99
C ARG A 2 12.88 -9.33 11.46
N ALA A 3 13.76 -10.35 11.44
CA ALA A 3 15.12 -10.22 10.90
C ALA A 3 15.20 -9.79 9.42
N ILE A 4 14.18 -10.04 8.59
CA ILE A 4 14.12 -9.59 7.19
C ILE A 4 13.53 -8.17 7.10
N LEU A 5 12.64 -7.79 8.02
CA LEU A 5 12.11 -6.44 8.12
C LEU A 5 13.14 -5.46 8.70
N ASP A 6 14.08 -5.96 9.51
CA ASP A 6 15.16 -5.20 10.14
C ASP A 6 16.38 -5.01 9.21
N GLU A 7 16.45 -5.71 8.06
CA GLU A 7 17.42 -5.40 7.00
C GLU A 7 16.99 -4.09 6.31
N GLU A 8 17.92 -3.14 6.12
CA GLU A 8 17.72 -1.80 5.52
C GLU A 8 17.21 -1.79 4.05
N ALA A 9 16.63 -2.89 3.56
CA ALA A 9 15.94 -2.93 2.28
C ALA A 9 14.57 -2.25 2.40
N ALA A 10 14.32 -1.21 1.60
CA ALA A 10 13.02 -0.57 1.51
C ALA A 10 11.98 -1.55 0.92
N LEU A 11 11.26 -2.25 1.78
CA LEU A 11 10.23 -3.23 1.39
C LEU A 11 8.98 -2.52 0.85
N ASP A 12 8.52 -2.95 -0.32
CA ASP A 12 7.31 -2.41 -0.95
C ASP A 12 6.02 -3.04 -0.43
N LEU A 13 6.12 -4.26 0.12
CA LEU A 13 5.02 -5.08 0.61
C LEU A 13 5.57 -6.18 1.52
N ALA A 14 4.89 -6.44 2.65
CA ALA A 14 5.08 -7.67 3.42
C ALA A 14 3.88 -8.59 3.27
N ILE A 15 4.14 -9.82 2.82
CA ILE A 15 3.15 -10.89 2.79
C ILE A 15 3.34 -11.74 4.04
N VAL A 16 2.29 -11.87 4.83
CA VAL A 16 2.37 -12.40 6.19
C VAL A 16 1.38 -13.54 6.38
N ASP A 17 1.90 -14.71 6.73
CA ASP A 17 1.06 -15.84 7.13
C ASP A 17 0.57 -15.67 8.57
N LEU A 18 -0.74 -15.76 8.78
CA LEU A 18 -1.34 -15.59 10.10
C LEU A 18 -1.10 -16.78 11.04
N ARG A 19 -0.86 -17.98 10.49
CA ARG A 19 -0.56 -19.18 11.29
C ARG A 19 0.83 -19.68 10.97
N MET A 20 1.83 -19.02 11.53
CA MET A 20 3.19 -19.55 11.66
C MET A 20 3.50 -19.88 13.12
N PRO A 21 4.25 -20.97 13.41
CA PRO A 21 4.80 -21.20 14.74
C PRO A 21 5.60 -19.97 15.20
N GLY A 22 5.24 -19.40 16.35
CA GLY A 22 5.87 -18.18 16.89
C GLY A 22 5.29 -16.84 16.39
N ALA A 23 4.18 -16.85 15.63
CA ALA A 23 3.41 -15.65 15.31
C ALA A 23 2.10 -15.64 16.14
N ASP A 24 1.93 -14.64 17.02
CA ASP A 24 0.75 -14.48 17.88
C ASP A 24 -0.47 -13.91 17.13
N GLY A 25 -0.76 -14.44 15.93
CA GLY A 25 -1.92 -14.07 15.12
C GLY A 25 -2.07 -12.56 14.93
N ILE A 26 -3.22 -12.01 15.33
CA ILE A 26 -3.55 -10.60 15.14
C ILE A 26 -2.69 -9.64 15.97
N ASP A 27 -2.23 -10.04 17.15
CA ASP A 27 -1.43 -9.17 18.02
C ASP A 27 -0.04 -8.92 17.44
N TRP A 28 0.49 -9.92 16.75
CA TRP A 28 1.71 -9.75 15.98
C TRP A 28 1.51 -8.81 14.78
N ILE A 29 0.38 -8.88 14.08
CA ILE A 29 0.04 -7.92 13.01
C ILE A 29 -0.05 -6.49 13.55
N ARG A 30 -0.65 -6.30 14.74
CA ARG A 30 -0.67 -4.99 15.41
C ARG A 30 0.73 -4.49 15.74
N SER A 31 1.58 -5.35 16.32
CA SER A 31 2.98 -4.99 16.59
C SER A 31 3.73 -4.61 15.31
N LEU A 32 3.56 -5.37 14.22
CA LEU A 32 4.15 -5.05 12.92
C LEU A 32 3.65 -3.72 12.38
N ARG A 33 2.35 -3.44 12.50
CA ARG A 33 1.78 -2.17 12.06
C ARG A 33 2.36 -1.00 12.85
N THR A 34 2.55 -1.14 14.16
CA THR A 34 3.15 -0.11 15.01
C THR A 34 4.61 0.14 14.65
N SER A 35 5.40 -0.92 14.42
CA SER A 35 6.82 -0.80 14.05
C SER A 35 7.01 -0.32 12.61
N TYR A 36 6.10 -0.68 11.71
CA TYR A 36 6.16 -0.38 10.28
C TYR A 36 4.83 0.23 9.79
N PRO A 37 4.47 1.46 10.22
CA PRO A 37 3.17 2.13 9.98
C PRO A 37 2.89 2.51 8.52
N SER A 38 3.71 2.01 7.64
CA SER A 38 4.01 2.55 6.34
C SER A 38 4.17 1.45 5.30
N LEU A 39 4.52 0.25 5.76
CA LEU A 39 4.67 -0.95 4.96
C LEU A 39 3.27 -1.55 4.71
N PRO A 40 2.83 -1.72 3.46
CA PRO A 40 1.62 -2.45 3.15
C PRO A 40 1.73 -3.89 3.68
N LEU A 41 0.73 -4.33 4.44
CA LEU A 41 0.67 -5.69 4.98
C LEU A 41 -0.43 -6.48 4.26
N LEU A 42 -0.04 -7.58 3.62
CA LEU A 42 -0.96 -8.52 2.97
C LEU A 42 -0.98 -9.82 3.75
N VAL A 43 -2.07 -10.09 4.45
CA VAL A 43 -2.21 -11.27 5.29
C VAL A 43 -2.70 -12.45 4.46
N ILE A 44 -2.05 -13.60 4.60
CA ILE A 44 -2.45 -14.87 4.02
C ILE A 44 -2.88 -15.82 5.14
N SER A 45 -4.05 -16.43 5.01
CA SER A 45 -4.57 -17.34 6.05
C SER A 45 -5.43 -18.46 5.47
N ALA A 46 -5.38 -19.65 6.07
CA ALA A 46 -6.33 -20.73 5.80
C ALA A 46 -7.69 -20.49 6.50
N THR A 47 -7.72 -19.64 7.52
CA THR A 47 -8.94 -19.33 8.28
C THR A 47 -9.68 -18.19 7.60
N GLU A 48 -10.87 -18.47 7.07
CA GLU A 48 -11.74 -17.50 6.39
C GLU A 48 -12.84 -16.94 7.31
N ASP A 49 -12.50 -16.72 8.60
CA ASP A 49 -13.44 -16.13 9.56
C ASP A 49 -13.61 -14.62 9.29
N SER A 50 -14.83 -14.21 8.98
CA SER A 50 -15.16 -12.81 8.68
C SER A 50 -14.90 -11.87 9.86
N ALA A 51 -15.04 -12.32 11.11
CA ALA A 51 -14.74 -11.50 12.29
C ALA A 51 -13.25 -11.20 12.39
N LEU A 52 -12.42 -12.20 12.15
CA LEU A 52 -10.96 -12.07 12.10
C LEU A 52 -10.51 -11.18 10.95
N VAL A 53 -11.06 -11.36 9.74
CA VAL A 53 -10.74 -10.51 8.59
C VAL A 53 -11.06 -9.04 8.86
N ARG A 54 -12.23 -8.76 9.46
CA ARG A 54 -12.60 -7.40 9.88
C ARG A 54 -11.64 -6.82 10.90
N ALA A 55 -11.28 -7.60 11.93
CA ALA A 55 -10.34 -7.15 12.95
C ALA A 55 -8.95 -6.83 12.35
N LEU A 56 -8.49 -7.63 11.38
CA LEU A 56 -7.25 -7.38 10.66
C LEU A 56 -7.33 -6.11 9.80
N ILE A 57 -8.43 -5.90 9.07
CA ILE A 57 -8.67 -4.66 8.31
C ILE A 57 -8.66 -3.45 9.25
N GLY A 58 -9.30 -3.55 10.42
CA GLY A 58 -9.26 -2.52 11.46
C GLY A 58 -7.85 -2.23 12.01
N CYS A 59 -6.92 -3.18 11.89
CA CYS A 59 -5.51 -2.98 12.22
C CYS A 59 -4.72 -2.28 11.08
N GLY A 60 -5.37 -1.96 9.95
CA GLY A 60 -4.76 -1.23 8.84
C GLY A 60 -3.91 -2.10 7.91
N ILE A 61 -4.26 -3.37 7.74
CA ILE A 61 -3.66 -4.20 6.67
C ILE A 61 -4.10 -3.69 5.30
N ALA A 62 -3.24 -3.87 4.31
CA ALA A 62 -3.54 -3.55 2.92
C ALA A 62 -4.28 -4.68 2.20
N GLY A 63 -4.32 -5.89 2.76
CA GLY A 63 -5.26 -6.89 2.26
C GLY A 63 -5.20 -8.24 2.94
N PHE A 64 -6.17 -9.09 2.61
CA PHE A 64 -6.33 -10.45 3.10
C PHE A 64 -6.52 -11.42 1.93
N ILE A 65 -5.75 -12.51 1.90
CA ILE A 65 -5.88 -13.57 0.90
C ILE A 65 -6.08 -14.93 1.59
N PRO A 66 -7.20 -15.60 1.33
CA PRO A 66 -7.39 -17.01 1.65
C PRO A 66 -6.31 -17.89 1.00
N LYS A 67 -5.72 -18.83 1.75
CA LYS A 67 -4.76 -19.81 1.20
C LYS A 67 -5.39 -20.75 0.14
N SER A 68 -6.71 -20.82 0.12
CA SER A 68 -7.53 -21.55 -0.86
C SER A 68 -7.62 -20.83 -2.21
N ASP A 69 -7.33 -19.52 -2.27
CA ASP A 69 -7.39 -18.75 -3.51
C ASP A 69 -6.28 -19.19 -4.48
N SER A 70 -6.57 -19.12 -5.78
CA SER A 70 -5.61 -19.55 -6.81
C SER A 70 -4.37 -18.63 -6.87
N PRO A 71 -3.21 -19.12 -7.35
CA PRO A 71 -2.02 -18.28 -7.53
C PRO A 71 -2.26 -17.04 -8.40
N ALA A 72 -3.17 -17.15 -9.37
CA ALA A 72 -3.56 -16.01 -10.21
C ALA A 72 -4.25 -14.91 -9.39
N VAL A 73 -5.14 -15.29 -8.45
CA VAL A 73 -5.83 -14.35 -7.56
C VAL A 73 -4.84 -13.69 -6.60
N VAL A 74 -3.92 -14.47 -6.01
CA VAL A 74 -2.83 -13.95 -5.17
C VAL A 74 -2.02 -12.88 -5.92
N LEU A 75 -1.65 -13.15 -7.17
CA LEU A 75 -0.88 -12.22 -7.99
C LEU A 75 -1.65 -10.92 -8.27
N GLN A 76 -2.96 -11.01 -8.52
CA GLN A 76 -3.79 -9.81 -8.72
C GLN A 76 -3.93 -9.00 -7.42
N ALA A 77 -4.12 -9.65 -6.28
CA ALA A 77 -4.17 -9.02 -4.97
C ALA A 77 -2.86 -8.28 -4.65
N VAL A 78 -1.70 -8.91 -4.90
CA VAL A 78 -0.39 -8.27 -4.75
C VAL A 78 -0.26 -7.03 -5.64
N ARG A 79 -0.64 -7.13 -6.92
CA ARG A 79 -0.59 -5.99 -7.85
C ARG A 79 -1.49 -4.84 -7.41
N LEU A 80 -2.69 -5.16 -6.91
CA LEU A 80 -3.63 -4.17 -6.40
C LEU A 80 -3.06 -3.45 -5.18
N VAL A 81 -2.47 -4.18 -4.23
CA VAL A 81 -1.88 -3.61 -3.02
C VAL A 81 -0.65 -2.75 -3.34
N LEU A 82 0.22 -3.20 -4.24
CA LEU A 82 1.34 -2.38 -4.72
C LEU A 82 0.86 -1.10 -5.42
N ALA A 83 -0.31 -1.17 -6.09
CA ALA A 83 -1.00 -0.02 -6.68
C ALA A 83 -1.76 0.84 -5.65
N GLY A 84 -1.54 0.65 -4.34
CA GLY A 84 -2.16 1.41 -3.26
C GLY A 84 -3.63 1.08 -3.01
N GLY A 85 -4.15 0.01 -3.60
CA GLY A 85 -5.49 -0.49 -3.31
C GLY A 85 -5.51 -1.44 -2.11
N THR A 86 -6.72 -1.77 -1.67
CA THR A 86 -6.93 -2.79 -0.63
C THR A 86 -7.58 -4.02 -1.26
N TYR A 87 -7.09 -5.23 -0.94
CA TYR A 87 -7.71 -6.48 -1.38
C TYR A 87 -8.32 -7.23 -0.21
N ALA A 88 -9.60 -7.57 -0.30
CA ALA A 88 -10.20 -8.61 0.53
C ALA A 88 -11.35 -9.27 -0.25
N PRO A 89 -11.53 -10.61 -0.14
CA PRO A 89 -12.60 -11.29 -0.83
C PRO A 89 -13.96 -10.75 -0.40
N LEU A 90 -14.80 -10.34 -1.37
CA LEU A 90 -16.09 -9.72 -1.10
C LEU A 90 -16.99 -10.57 -0.18
N ARG A 91 -16.92 -11.90 -0.30
CA ARG A 91 -17.65 -12.86 0.55
C ARG A 91 -17.37 -12.68 2.05
N LEU A 92 -16.18 -12.18 2.40
CA LEU A 92 -15.73 -11.94 3.78
C LEU A 92 -15.99 -10.49 4.23
N LEU A 93 -16.46 -9.62 3.32
CA LEU A 93 -16.74 -8.20 3.54
C LEU A 93 -18.24 -7.87 3.59
N SER A 94 -19.11 -8.87 3.44
CA SER A 94 -20.54 -8.75 3.06
C SER A 94 -21.46 -7.92 3.97
N ASP A 95 -20.95 -7.24 5.01
CA ASP A 95 -21.75 -6.36 5.88
C ASP A 95 -21.40 -4.86 5.79
N HIS A 96 -20.38 -4.43 5.03
CA HIS A 96 -19.92 -3.03 5.14
C HIS A 96 -19.44 -2.28 3.88
N VAL A 97 -19.64 -2.80 2.66
CA VAL A 97 -19.10 -2.15 1.43
C VAL A 97 -19.89 -0.92 0.95
N LEU A 98 -20.58 -0.21 1.86
CA LEU A 98 -21.18 1.10 1.60
C LEU A 98 -20.71 2.09 2.66
N GLY A 99 -19.48 2.56 2.55
CA GLY A 99 -18.97 3.52 3.55
C GLY A 99 -17.55 4.01 3.33
N SER A 100 -17.20 4.47 2.13
CA SER A 100 -16.25 5.59 1.93
C SER A 100 -16.11 5.87 0.42
N ALA A 101 -17.18 6.41 -0.18
CA ALA A 101 -17.08 7.18 -1.40
C ALA A 101 -17.38 8.63 -0.99
N GLY A 102 -16.35 9.30 -0.46
CA GLY A 102 -16.39 10.73 -0.18
C GLY A 102 -16.35 11.51 -1.49
N ASP A 103 -17.34 12.38 -1.66
CA ASP A 103 -17.59 13.37 -2.71
C ASP A 103 -16.31 14.13 -3.18
N PRO A 104 -16.03 14.26 -4.50
CA PRO A 104 -14.89 15.03 -5.00
C PRO A 104 -15.17 16.54 -4.99
N GLY A 105 -15.29 17.10 -3.79
CA GLY A 105 -15.40 18.54 -3.57
C GLY A 105 -14.08 19.15 -3.10
N HIS A 106 -13.29 19.72 -4.02
CA HIS A 106 -12.29 20.78 -3.78
C HIS A 106 -11.44 20.71 -2.49
N ALA A 107 -11.02 19.53 -2.08
CA ALA A 107 -10.00 19.39 -1.04
C ALA A 107 -8.62 19.55 -1.71
N ALA A 108 -7.75 20.37 -1.12
CA ALA A 108 -6.32 20.37 -1.44
C ALA A 108 -5.81 18.91 -1.48
N PRO A 109 -4.86 18.55 -2.37
CA PRO A 109 -4.41 17.17 -2.51
C PRO A 109 -3.97 16.64 -1.15
N THR A 110 -4.77 15.77 -0.54
CA THR A 110 -4.50 15.25 0.80
C THR A 110 -3.59 14.04 0.66
N MET A 111 -2.39 14.16 1.22
CA MET A 111 -1.39 13.09 1.20
C MET A 111 -1.70 11.92 2.15
N ALA A 112 -2.86 11.95 2.82
CA ALA A 112 -3.26 10.99 3.85
C ALA A 112 -3.37 9.53 3.32
N GLY A 113 -3.29 9.32 2.01
CA GLY A 113 -3.33 8.01 1.37
C GLY A 113 -2.01 7.45 0.85
N LEU A 114 -0.90 8.21 0.84
CA LEU A 114 0.37 7.69 0.30
C LEU A 114 1.14 6.85 1.33
N THR A 115 1.69 5.73 0.88
CA THR A 115 2.71 4.95 1.60
C THR A 115 4.07 5.68 1.52
N PRO A 116 5.08 5.45 2.41
CA PRO A 116 6.36 6.11 2.23
C PRO A 116 7.03 5.75 0.94
N ARG A 117 6.85 4.51 0.48
CA ARG A 117 7.42 4.11 -0.79
C ARG A 117 6.86 4.92 -1.95
N GLN A 118 5.55 5.18 -1.93
CA GLN A 118 4.94 6.10 -2.87
C GLN A 118 5.43 7.54 -2.69
N ARG A 119 5.71 7.99 -1.45
CA ARG A 119 6.34 9.30 -1.20
C ARG A 119 7.76 9.38 -1.78
N GLU A 120 8.56 8.33 -1.65
CA GLU A 120 9.91 8.25 -2.25
C GLU A 120 9.83 8.32 -3.78
N VAL A 121 8.92 7.53 -4.38
CA VAL A 121 8.66 7.58 -5.83
C VAL A 121 8.17 8.97 -6.24
N LEU A 122 7.28 9.59 -5.47
CA LEU A 122 6.75 10.94 -5.70
C LEU A 122 7.87 12.00 -5.63
N ALA A 123 8.78 11.89 -4.68
CA ALA A 123 9.91 12.81 -4.53
C ALA A 123 10.85 12.75 -5.75
N GLN A 124 11.15 11.55 -6.26
CA GLN A 124 11.94 11.39 -7.49
C GLN A 124 11.15 11.86 -8.73
N LEU A 125 9.83 11.65 -8.74
CA LEU A 125 8.95 12.14 -9.80
C LEU A 125 8.95 13.68 -9.86
N ALA A 126 8.85 14.37 -8.71
CA ALA A 126 8.86 15.83 -8.62
C ALA A 126 10.13 16.47 -9.20
N ARG A 127 11.26 15.75 -9.14
CA ARG A 127 12.54 16.12 -9.77
C ARG A 127 12.57 15.89 -11.28
N GLY A 128 11.47 15.39 -11.87
CA GLY A 128 11.35 15.11 -13.29
C GLY A 128 11.99 13.79 -13.74
N PHE A 129 12.46 12.94 -12.83
CA PHE A 129 13.24 11.76 -13.21
C PHE A 129 12.39 10.70 -13.95
N PRO A 130 12.87 10.14 -15.06
CA PRO A 130 12.14 9.09 -15.79
C PRO A 130 12.06 7.81 -14.98
N ASN A 131 11.06 6.96 -15.25
CA ASN A 131 10.80 5.74 -14.47
C ASN A 131 12.04 4.83 -14.36
N LYS A 132 12.85 4.72 -15.42
CA LYS A 132 14.11 3.98 -15.42
C LYS A 132 15.12 4.49 -14.39
N ARG A 133 15.20 5.80 -14.20
CA ARG A 133 16.08 6.42 -13.20
C ARG A 133 15.52 6.24 -11.79
N ILE A 134 14.21 6.45 -11.61
CA ILE A 134 13.51 6.21 -10.33
C ILE A 134 13.72 4.75 -9.88
N ALA A 135 13.56 3.81 -10.82
CA ALA A 135 13.77 2.39 -10.60
C ALA A 135 15.19 2.11 -10.09
N ARG A 136 16.21 2.64 -10.76
CA ARG A 136 17.60 2.49 -10.32
C ARG A 136 17.87 3.10 -8.94
N GLU A 137 17.35 4.31 -8.70
CA GLU A 137 17.61 5.06 -7.47
C GLU A 137 16.98 4.40 -6.25
N LEU A 138 15.81 3.78 -6.43
CA LEU A 138 15.05 3.16 -5.35
C LEU A 138 15.26 1.65 -5.27
N GLY A 139 16.05 1.04 -6.15
CA GLY A 139 16.21 -0.42 -6.21
C GLY A 139 14.95 -1.17 -6.67
N LEU A 140 14.13 -0.54 -7.52
CA LEU A 140 12.89 -1.08 -8.05
C LEU A 140 13.02 -1.54 -9.51
N SER A 141 12.05 -2.33 -9.99
CA SER A 141 11.85 -2.53 -11.42
C SER A 141 11.07 -1.37 -12.04
N GLU A 142 11.26 -1.09 -13.34
CA GLU A 142 10.47 -0.08 -14.05
C GLU A 142 8.96 -0.36 -14.00
N SER A 143 8.58 -1.64 -14.01
CA SER A 143 7.19 -2.09 -13.86
C SER A 143 6.65 -1.76 -12.47
N THR A 144 7.44 -1.94 -11.41
CA THR A 144 7.07 -1.58 -10.03
C THR A 144 6.89 -0.08 -9.88
N VAL A 145 7.77 0.73 -10.49
CA VAL A 145 7.61 2.19 -10.51
C VAL A 145 6.30 2.60 -11.19
N LYS A 146 5.94 1.99 -12.32
CA LYS A 146 4.66 2.27 -13.00
C LYS A 146 3.45 1.96 -12.11
N VAL A 147 3.53 0.89 -11.34
CA VAL A 147 2.47 0.51 -10.39
C VAL A 147 2.33 1.55 -9.26
N HIS A 148 3.43 1.99 -8.66
CA HIS A 148 3.39 3.07 -7.66
C HIS A 148 2.88 4.40 -8.24
N LEU A 149 3.24 4.73 -9.49
CA LEU A 149 2.73 5.93 -10.15
C LEU A 149 1.21 5.89 -10.34
N LEU A 150 0.63 4.75 -10.72
CA LEU A 150 -0.82 4.60 -10.83
C LEU A 150 -1.52 4.80 -9.46
N ALA A 151 -0.90 4.31 -8.39
CA ALA A 151 -1.38 4.51 -7.02
C ALA A 151 -1.37 5.99 -6.63
N ILE A 152 -0.24 6.64 -6.88
CA ILE A 152 -0.02 8.07 -6.61
C ILE A 152 -1.06 8.89 -7.37
N TYR A 153 -1.32 8.56 -8.64
CA TYR A 153 -2.28 9.29 -9.46
C TYR A 153 -3.68 9.23 -8.88
N ARG A 154 -4.09 8.07 -8.35
CA ARG A 154 -5.38 7.92 -7.65
C ARG A 154 -5.46 8.77 -6.40
N VAL A 155 -4.45 8.74 -5.54
CA VAL A 155 -4.44 9.50 -4.28
C VAL A 155 -4.38 11.00 -4.53
N LEU A 156 -3.62 11.45 -5.52
CA LEU A 156 -3.51 12.86 -5.90
C LEU A 156 -4.67 13.34 -6.80
N ALA A 157 -5.59 12.45 -7.19
CA ALA A 157 -6.65 12.72 -8.14
C ALA A 157 -6.18 13.32 -9.49
N VAL A 158 -5.00 12.92 -9.95
CA VAL A 158 -4.39 13.37 -11.22
C VAL A 158 -4.46 12.28 -12.29
N ARG A 159 -4.41 12.67 -13.56
CA ARG A 159 -4.64 11.76 -14.70
C ARG A 159 -3.37 11.41 -15.45
N ASN A 160 -2.35 12.26 -15.37
CA ASN A 160 -1.12 12.08 -16.12
C ASN A 160 0.10 12.51 -15.31
N ARG A 161 1.27 12.16 -15.86
CA ARG A 161 2.57 12.44 -15.26
C ARG A 161 2.80 13.93 -15.04
N THR A 162 2.42 14.77 -15.98
CA THR A 162 2.65 16.22 -15.91
C THR A 162 1.87 16.83 -14.73
N GLU A 163 0.57 16.49 -14.61
CA GLU A 163 -0.26 16.87 -13.47
C GLU A 163 0.32 16.35 -12.15
N ALA A 164 0.78 15.10 -12.13
CA ALA A 164 1.40 14.51 -10.94
C ALA A 164 2.69 15.23 -10.52
N VAL A 165 3.53 15.66 -11.47
CA VAL A 165 4.75 16.42 -11.17
C VAL A 165 4.41 17.79 -10.58
N ILE A 166 3.43 18.50 -11.16
CA ILE A 166 2.98 19.81 -10.65
C ILE A 166 2.43 19.67 -9.24
N ALA A 167 1.56 18.68 -9.00
CA ALA A 167 1.00 18.40 -7.68
C ALA A 167 2.10 18.02 -6.66
N ALA A 168 3.09 17.23 -7.07
CA ALA A 168 4.21 16.83 -6.23
C ALA A 168 5.11 18.00 -5.82
N GLN A 169 5.40 18.92 -6.76
CA GLN A 169 6.22 20.11 -6.50
C GLN A 169 5.52 21.05 -5.53
N ALA A 170 4.23 21.32 -5.77
CA ALA A 170 3.41 22.13 -4.86
C ALA A 170 3.40 21.56 -3.44
N TYR A 171 3.44 20.23 -3.29
CA TYR A 171 3.52 19.57 -2.00
C TYR A 171 4.90 19.72 -1.32
N LEU A 172 6.01 19.45 -2.01
CA LEU A 172 7.35 19.54 -1.44
C LEU A 172 7.72 20.97 -0.99
N ASP A 173 7.17 21.97 -1.67
CA ASP A 173 7.32 23.38 -1.31
C ASP A 173 6.59 23.74 -0.01
N ILE A 174 5.49 23.04 0.31
CA ILE A 174 4.74 23.21 1.56
C ILE A 174 5.47 22.56 2.73
N GLU A 175 6.04 21.36 2.55
CA GLU A 175 6.85 20.70 3.58
C GLU A 175 8.15 21.46 3.89
N SER A 176 8.81 22.03 2.89
CA SER A 176 10.07 22.77 3.10
C SER A 176 9.89 24.09 3.87
N LYS A 177 8.65 24.56 4.08
CA LYS A 177 8.31 25.79 4.79
C LYS A 177 7.77 25.56 6.21
N ARG A 178 7.70 24.31 6.64
CA ARG A 178 7.16 23.90 7.95
C ARG A 178 8.28 23.51 8.90
#